data_AF-A0A967DZ54-F1
#
_entry.id   AF-A0A967DZ54-F1
#
_cell.length_a   1.000
_cell.length_b   1.000
_cell.length_c   1.000
_cell.angle_alpha   90.00
_cell.angle_beta   90.00
_cell.angle_gamma   90.00
#
_symmetry.space_group_name_H-M   'P 1'
#
loop_
_entity.id
_entity.type
_entity.pdbx_description
1 polymer ?
#
loop_
_entity_poly.entity_id
_entity_poly.type
_entity_poly.pdbx_seq_one_letter_code
_entity_poly.pdbx_strand_id
1 'polypeptide(L)'
;RIQNNENPDCYEVAQFDLILYESINFEGIQDLNQCGDFSYNQGFNLISNTLNIFDFNNEDDIENISYFVTEEDAINGENAIDNLVNYSLPVGVNQQTIYVRVRKTSEFGSCLSFSSFELFLYNVEIGTTPIPDIEECESNFENGQVFFDLTQQNELVLGPNQTIQDYSISYFEDLA
;
A
#
# COMPACT_ATOMS: atom_id res chain seq x y z
N ARG A 1 3.23 -46.09 -21.47
CA ARG A 1 3.46 -47.29 -22.31
C ARG A 1 2.92 -47.01 -23.70
N ILE A 2 3.74 -47.17 -24.73
CA ILE A 2 3.30 -47.26 -26.12
C ILE A 2 3.50 -48.70 -26.57
N GLN A 3 2.60 -49.24 -27.38
CA GLN A 3 2.73 -50.61 -27.88
C GLN A 3 2.26 -50.72 -29.32
N ASN A 4 2.76 -51.74 -30.01
CA ASN A 4 2.28 -52.12 -31.32
C ASN A 4 0.91 -52.83 -31.21
N ASN A 5 -0.03 -52.53 -32.11
CA ASN A 5 -1.38 -53.08 -32.07
C ASN A 5 -1.49 -54.53 -32.61
N GLU A 6 -0.59 -54.92 -33.51
CA GLU A 6 -0.56 -56.28 -34.10
C GLU A 6 0.31 -57.24 -33.28
N ASN A 7 1.26 -56.71 -32.51
CA ASN A 7 2.05 -57.48 -31.54
C ASN A 7 2.08 -56.76 -30.18
N PRO A 8 1.11 -57.05 -29.28
CA PRO A 8 1.02 -56.42 -27.95
C PRO A 8 2.23 -56.67 -27.04
N ASP A 9 3.05 -57.69 -27.33
CA ASP A 9 4.29 -57.96 -26.59
C ASP A 9 5.42 -56.98 -26.96
N CYS A 10 5.30 -56.29 -28.11
CA CYS A 10 6.21 -55.22 -28.51
C CYS A 10 5.71 -53.89 -27.94
N TYR A 11 6.23 -53.51 -26.77
CA TYR A 11 5.92 -52.25 -26.12
C TYR A 11 7.16 -51.56 -25.55
N GLU A 12 7.02 -50.26 -25.35
CA GLU A 12 7.99 -49.42 -24.66
C GLU A 12 7.29 -48.66 -23.53
N VAL A 13 8.02 -48.41 -22.46
CA VAL A 13 7.55 -47.68 -21.28
C VAL A 13 8.45 -46.49 -21.05
N ALA A 14 7.82 -45.32 -20.97
CA ALA A 14 8.43 -44.12 -20.43
C ALA A 14 7.73 -43.78 -19.12
N GLN A 15 8.44 -43.09 -18.25
CA GLN A 15 7.94 -42.55 -16.98
C GLN A 15 8.27 -41.06 -16.91
N PHE A 16 7.49 -40.34 -16.12
CA PHE A 16 7.72 -38.96 -15.75
C PHE A 16 7.20 -38.77 -14.32
N ASP A 17 7.78 -37.81 -13.62
CA ASP A 17 7.33 -37.43 -12.29
C ASP A 17 6.27 -36.32 -12.38
N LEU A 18 5.33 -36.34 -11.45
CA LEU A 18 4.44 -35.21 -11.19
C LEU A 18 5.01 -34.43 -10.01
N ILE A 19 5.48 -33.22 -10.27
CA ILE A 19 6.00 -32.33 -9.24
C ILE A 19 4.92 -31.30 -8.93
N LEU A 20 4.51 -31.24 -7.67
CA LEU A 20 3.57 -30.24 -7.17
C LEU A 20 4.35 -29.19 -6.38
N TYR A 21 4.20 -27.93 -6.76
CA TYR A 21 4.73 -26.80 -6.01
C TYR A 21 3.61 -26.15 -5.21
N GLU A 22 3.90 -25.81 -3.97
CA GLU A 22 2.99 -25.00 -3.17
C GLU A 22 2.88 -23.60 -3.77
N SER A 23 1.66 -23.04 -3.80
CA SER A 23 1.46 -21.65 -4.19
C SER A 23 2.12 -20.69 -3.19
N ILE A 24 2.23 -19.41 -3.54
CA ILE A 24 2.59 -18.39 -2.55
C ILE A 24 1.38 -18.10 -1.65
N ASN A 25 1.60 -18.02 -0.34
CA ASN A 25 0.63 -17.49 0.60
C ASN A 25 0.75 -15.95 0.66
N PHE A 26 -0.35 -15.25 0.39
CA PHE A 26 -0.42 -13.80 0.41
C PHE A 26 -1.17 -13.23 1.63
N GLU A 27 -1.49 -14.04 2.64
CA GLU A 27 -2.20 -13.61 3.86
C GLU A 27 -1.50 -12.45 4.60
N GLY A 28 -0.19 -12.32 4.46
CA GLY A 28 0.58 -11.24 5.06
C GLY A 28 0.51 -9.90 4.32
N ILE A 29 0.07 -9.85 3.06
CA ILE A 29 0.01 -8.58 2.32
C ILE A 29 -1.04 -7.67 2.96
N GLN A 30 -0.70 -6.39 3.11
CA GLN A 30 -1.56 -5.36 3.67
C GLN A 30 -1.65 -4.15 2.73
N ASP A 31 -2.78 -3.45 2.80
CA ASP A 31 -2.90 -2.12 2.22
C ASP A 31 -1.97 -1.14 2.95
N LEU A 32 -1.41 -0.19 2.22
CA LEU A 32 -0.49 0.80 2.78
C LEU A 32 -1.14 2.18 2.80
N ASN A 33 -1.00 2.87 3.92
CA ASN A 33 -1.60 4.18 4.15
C ASN A 33 -0.50 5.22 4.38
N GLN A 34 -0.68 6.43 3.83
CA GLN A 34 0.17 7.59 4.10
C GLN A 34 -0.68 8.84 4.34
N CYS A 35 -0.24 9.68 5.28
CA CYS A 35 -0.77 11.03 5.41
C CYS A 35 -0.08 11.93 4.39
N GLY A 36 -0.86 12.67 3.61
CA GLY A 36 -0.38 13.60 2.60
C GLY A 36 -0.67 15.05 2.92
N ASP A 37 -0.09 15.95 2.13
CA ASP A 37 -0.21 17.40 2.23
C ASP A 37 -0.65 18.02 0.89
N PHE A 38 -1.36 17.25 0.06
CA PHE A 38 -1.76 17.60 -1.31
C PHE A 38 -0.59 17.84 -2.29
N SER A 39 0.67 17.63 -1.90
CA SER A 39 1.82 17.73 -2.81
C SER A 39 2.11 16.45 -3.60
N TYR A 40 1.51 15.31 -3.21
CA TYR A 40 1.70 13.99 -3.82
C TYR A 40 3.17 13.51 -3.84
N ASN A 41 4.00 14.00 -2.91
CA ASN A 41 5.41 13.59 -2.77
C ASN A 41 5.60 12.48 -1.71
N GLN A 42 4.52 12.05 -1.06
CA GLN A 42 4.55 11.03 -0.02
C GLN A 42 4.96 9.69 -0.61
N GLY A 43 6.00 9.11 -0.05
CA GLY A 43 6.50 7.80 -0.45
C GLY A 43 5.83 6.66 0.31
N PHE A 44 5.39 5.66 -0.45
CA PHE A 44 4.98 4.37 0.07
C PHE A 44 6.19 3.42 0.06
N ASN A 45 6.41 2.73 1.18
CA ASN A 45 7.42 1.69 1.30
C ASN A 45 6.81 0.31 1.03
N LEU A 46 6.90 -0.12 -0.23
CA LEU A 46 6.39 -1.39 -0.73
C LEU A 46 7.20 -2.59 -0.20
N ILE A 47 8.42 -2.37 0.31
CA ILE A 47 9.23 -3.44 0.94
C ILE A 47 8.52 -4.05 2.15
N SER A 48 7.62 -3.30 2.80
CA SER A 48 6.80 -3.82 3.90
C SER A 48 6.05 -5.09 3.48
N ASN A 49 5.45 -5.10 2.28
CA ASN A 49 4.76 -6.28 1.76
C ASN A 49 5.73 -7.37 1.26
N THR A 50 6.96 -7.01 0.87
CA THR A 50 8.01 -8.00 0.56
C THR A 50 8.36 -8.81 1.82
N LEU A 51 8.57 -8.12 2.95
CA LEU A 51 8.85 -8.77 4.22
C LEU A 51 7.67 -9.63 4.68
N ASN A 52 6.45 -9.13 4.55
CA ASN A 52 5.26 -9.91 4.88
C ASN A 52 5.11 -11.16 3.99
N ILE A 53 5.51 -11.12 2.72
CA ILE A 53 5.51 -12.34 1.88
C ILE A 53 6.53 -13.35 2.43
N PHE A 54 7.73 -12.89 2.85
CA PHE A 54 8.72 -13.78 3.45
C PHE A 54 8.30 -14.33 4.82
N ASP A 55 7.54 -13.59 5.62
CA ASP A 55 7.08 -14.08 6.92
C ASP A 55 6.07 -15.25 6.81
N PHE A 56 5.39 -15.38 5.67
CA PHE A 56 4.35 -16.39 5.42
C PHE A 56 4.78 -17.49 4.44
N ASN A 57 5.99 -17.41 3.89
CA ASN A 57 6.51 -18.36 2.90
C ASN A 57 7.98 -18.69 3.20
N ASN A 58 8.47 -19.81 2.68
CA ASN A 58 9.90 -20.09 2.74
C ASN A 58 10.66 -19.16 1.77
N GLU A 59 11.50 -18.27 2.30
CA GLU A 59 12.29 -17.30 1.52
C GLU A 59 13.22 -18.00 0.50
N ASP A 60 13.78 -19.16 0.86
CA ASP A 60 14.68 -19.93 -0.02
C ASP A 60 14.00 -20.40 -1.31
N ASP A 61 12.66 -20.52 -1.29
CA ASP A 61 11.86 -20.92 -2.44
C ASP A 61 11.48 -19.73 -3.34
N ILE A 62 11.84 -18.50 -2.99
CA ILE A 62 11.49 -17.28 -3.73
C ILE A 62 12.71 -16.75 -4.48
N GLU A 63 12.63 -16.74 -5.81
CA GLU A 63 13.67 -16.19 -6.68
C GLU A 63 13.57 -14.65 -6.77
N ASN A 64 12.35 -14.15 -6.92
CA ASN A 64 12.10 -12.71 -7.09
C ASN A 64 10.68 -12.31 -6.67
N ILE A 65 10.57 -11.09 -6.12
CA ILE A 65 9.31 -10.38 -5.91
C ILE A 65 9.41 -9.05 -6.67
N SER A 66 8.40 -8.74 -7.48
CA SER A 66 8.29 -7.50 -8.24
C SER A 66 6.89 -6.90 -8.13
N TYR A 67 6.81 -5.57 -8.26
CA TYR A 67 5.59 -4.79 -8.07
C TYR A 67 5.26 -4.00 -9.34
N PHE A 68 3.97 -3.83 -9.64
CA PHE A 68 3.48 -3.25 -10.89
C PHE A 68 2.24 -2.40 -10.66
N VAL A 69 2.04 -1.42 -11.53
CA VAL A 69 0.86 -0.53 -11.50
C VAL A 69 -0.34 -1.17 -12.21
N THR A 70 -0.11 -2.13 -13.12
CA THR A 70 -1.18 -2.82 -13.84
C THR A 70 -1.04 -4.34 -13.72
N GLU A 71 -2.18 -5.03 -13.81
CA GLU A 71 -2.21 -6.49 -13.81
C GLU A 71 -1.52 -7.08 -15.06
N GLU A 72 -1.69 -6.44 -16.22
CA GLU A 72 -1.07 -6.85 -17.48
C GLU A 72 0.45 -6.79 -17.39
N ASP A 73 1.00 -5.71 -16.86
CA ASP A 73 2.43 -5.56 -16.60
C ASP A 73 2.95 -6.63 -15.63
N ALA A 74 2.19 -6.97 -14.59
CA ALA A 74 2.56 -8.04 -13.67
C ALA A 74 2.59 -9.40 -14.37
N ILE A 75 1.56 -9.73 -15.16
CA ILE A 75 1.46 -10.99 -15.92
C ILE A 75 2.62 -11.11 -16.92
N ASN A 76 2.89 -10.05 -17.68
CA ASN A 76 3.95 -10.02 -18.69
C ASN A 76 5.35 -9.85 -18.09
N GLY A 77 5.44 -9.33 -16.86
CA GLY A 77 6.70 -8.99 -16.20
C GLY A 77 7.39 -7.75 -16.80
N GLU A 78 6.62 -6.77 -17.25
CA GLU A 78 7.09 -5.54 -17.90
C GLU A 78 6.84 -4.34 -16.99
N ASN A 79 7.61 -3.25 -17.15
CA ASN A 79 7.38 -1.98 -16.41
C ASN A 79 7.29 -2.12 -14.88
N ALA A 80 8.17 -2.95 -14.28
CA ALA A 80 8.24 -3.10 -12.83
C ALA A 80 8.54 -1.76 -12.13
N ILE A 81 7.97 -1.59 -10.94
CA ILE A 81 8.25 -0.44 -10.07
C ILE A 81 9.66 -0.57 -9.50
N ASP A 82 10.55 0.35 -9.87
CA ASP A 82 11.95 0.33 -9.41
C ASP A 82 12.13 0.86 -7.98
N ASN A 83 11.43 1.95 -7.64
CA ASN A 83 11.59 2.60 -6.33
C ASN A 83 10.59 2.04 -5.31
N LEU A 84 10.96 0.92 -4.68
CA LEU A 84 10.10 0.25 -3.69
C LEU A 84 10.09 0.92 -2.31
N VAL A 85 11.10 1.73 -1.98
CA VAL A 85 11.20 2.38 -0.65
C VAL A 85 10.35 3.64 -0.56
N ASN A 86 10.21 4.35 -1.69
CA ASN A 86 9.58 5.67 -1.75
C ASN A 86 8.80 5.84 -3.05
N TYR A 87 7.86 4.93 -3.31
CA TYR A 87 6.95 5.03 -4.44
C TYR A 87 5.92 6.12 -4.19
N SER A 88 5.79 7.11 -5.08
CA SER A 88 4.79 8.18 -4.96
C SER A 88 3.63 7.96 -5.92
N LEU A 89 2.41 8.25 -5.47
CA LEU A 89 1.24 8.20 -6.35
C LEU A 89 1.31 9.29 -7.43
N PRO A 90 0.68 9.09 -8.60
CA PRO A 90 0.49 10.15 -9.57
C PRO A 90 -0.27 11.35 -8.98
N VAL A 91 0.04 12.56 -9.43
CA VAL A 91 -0.63 13.78 -8.96
C VAL A 91 -2.14 13.69 -9.19
N GLY A 92 -2.92 13.96 -8.14
CA GLY A 92 -4.39 13.89 -8.18
C GLY A 92 -4.96 12.50 -7.87
N VAL A 93 -4.11 11.49 -7.64
CA VAL A 93 -4.52 10.12 -7.31
C VAL A 93 -4.30 9.88 -5.82
N ASN A 94 -5.39 9.63 -5.09
CA ASN A 94 -5.36 9.34 -3.65
C ASN A 94 -5.49 7.84 -3.32
N GLN A 95 -5.73 7.01 -4.33
CA GLN A 95 -5.83 5.57 -4.19
C GLN A 95 -5.28 4.88 -5.43
N GLN A 96 -4.49 3.83 -5.24
CA GLN A 96 -3.96 3.02 -6.34
C GLN A 96 -3.74 1.57 -5.95
N THR A 97 -4.27 0.65 -6.76
CA THR A 97 -3.95 -0.77 -6.67
C THR A 97 -2.52 -1.03 -7.16
N ILE A 98 -1.77 -1.81 -6.40
CA ILE A 98 -0.45 -2.33 -6.79
C ILE A 98 -0.53 -3.84 -6.91
N TYR A 99 0.00 -4.36 -8.02
CA TYR A 99 0.05 -5.78 -8.32
C TYR A 99 1.42 -6.36 -7.96
N VAL A 100 1.42 -7.53 -7.34
CA VAL A 100 2.62 -8.24 -6.92
C VAL A 100 2.79 -9.48 -7.79
N ARG A 101 4.00 -9.68 -8.30
CA ARG A 101 4.43 -10.91 -8.97
C ARG A 101 5.51 -11.56 -8.14
N VAL A 102 5.30 -12.82 -7.79
CA VAL A 102 6.30 -13.65 -7.09
C VAL A 102 6.72 -14.79 -7.99
N ARG A 103 8.03 -14.93 -8.19
CA ARG A 103 8.65 -16.00 -8.94
C ARG A 103 9.34 -16.94 -7.94
N LYS A 104 8.95 -18.21 -7.95
CA LYS A 104 9.57 -19.24 -7.10
C LYS A 104 10.77 -19.90 -7.80
N THR A 105 11.81 -20.19 -7.03
CA THR A 105 12.96 -20.99 -7.47
C THR A 105 12.51 -22.42 -7.66
N SER A 106 12.81 -23.03 -8.81
CA SER A 106 12.59 -24.48 -8.99
C SER A 106 13.58 -25.07 -9.98
N GLU A 107 14.02 -26.31 -9.70
CA GLU A 107 14.94 -27.07 -10.55
C GLU A 107 14.37 -27.41 -11.94
N PHE A 108 13.04 -27.32 -12.14
CA PHE A 108 12.35 -27.75 -13.36
C PHE A 108 11.45 -26.67 -14.01
N GLY A 109 11.50 -25.43 -13.52
CA GLY A 109 10.81 -24.27 -14.11
C GLY A 109 10.17 -23.32 -13.07
N SER A 110 10.08 -22.03 -13.38
CA SER A 110 9.56 -21.02 -12.45
C SER A 110 8.02 -21.04 -12.35
N CYS A 111 7.47 -21.27 -11.16
CA CYS A 111 6.06 -20.97 -10.88
C CYS A 111 5.88 -19.49 -10.57
N LEU A 112 4.88 -18.87 -11.20
CA LEU A 112 4.49 -17.48 -10.96
C LEU A 112 3.24 -17.46 -10.09
N SER A 113 3.22 -16.56 -9.10
CA SER A 113 2.06 -16.25 -8.28
C SER A 113 1.81 -14.75 -8.29
N PHE A 114 0.54 -14.36 -8.23
CA PHE A 114 0.12 -12.98 -8.33
C PHE A 114 -0.83 -12.62 -7.19
N SER A 115 -0.76 -11.37 -6.75
CA SER A 115 -1.69 -10.77 -5.78
C SER A 115 -1.76 -9.26 -6.00
N SER A 116 -2.56 -8.56 -5.21
CA SER A 116 -2.66 -7.11 -5.23
C SER A 116 -3.01 -6.54 -3.85
N PHE A 117 -2.71 -5.27 -3.65
CA PHE A 117 -3.11 -4.48 -2.48
C PHE A 117 -3.32 -3.01 -2.86
N GLU A 118 -3.94 -2.24 -1.98
CA GLU A 118 -4.23 -0.84 -2.20
C GLU A 118 -3.23 0.07 -1.48
N LEU A 119 -2.88 1.17 -2.14
CA LEU A 119 -2.24 2.34 -1.53
C LEU A 119 -3.30 3.40 -1.29
N PHE A 120 -3.33 3.99 -0.10
CA PHE A 120 -4.21 5.12 0.22
C PHE A 120 -3.41 6.33 0.71
N LEU A 121 -3.66 7.48 0.10
CA LEU A 121 -3.12 8.78 0.48
C LEU A 121 -4.24 9.64 1.08
N TYR A 122 -4.12 9.93 2.37
CA TYR A 122 -5.07 10.76 3.11
C TYR A 122 -4.50 12.16 3.26
N ASN A 123 -4.89 13.07 2.38
CA ASN A 123 -4.37 14.43 2.39
C ASN A 123 -4.99 15.26 3.51
N VAL A 124 -4.16 16.02 4.21
CA VAL A 124 -4.55 17.02 5.21
C VAL A 124 -3.57 18.19 5.15
N GLU A 125 -4.05 19.42 5.32
CA GLU A 125 -3.20 20.61 5.36
C GLU A 125 -3.75 21.65 6.36
N ILE A 126 -2.87 22.52 6.85
CA ILE A 126 -3.29 23.68 7.65
C ILE A 126 -3.39 24.90 6.75
N GLY A 127 -4.51 25.61 6.78
CA GLY A 127 -4.75 26.74 5.89
C GLY A 127 -3.87 27.95 6.17
N THR A 128 -3.86 28.41 7.41
CA THR A 128 -3.09 29.59 7.84
C THR A 128 -1.95 29.18 8.75
N THR A 129 -0.71 29.54 8.42
CA THR A 129 0.46 29.29 9.28
C THR A 129 1.33 30.55 9.38
N PRO A 130 1.60 31.10 10.58
CA PRO A 130 1.06 30.66 11.88
C PRO A 130 -0.43 30.97 12.00
N ILE A 131 -1.14 30.16 12.79
CA ILE A 131 -2.52 30.45 13.18
C ILE A 131 -2.48 31.62 14.18
N PRO A 132 -3.25 32.70 13.99
CA PRO A 132 -3.32 33.80 14.95
C PRO A 132 -3.86 33.34 16.31
N ASP A 133 -3.31 33.87 17.39
CA ASP A 133 -3.81 33.61 18.74
C ASP A 133 -5.23 34.16 18.91
N ILE A 134 -6.05 33.49 19.74
CA ILE A 134 -7.32 34.07 20.20
C ILE A 134 -7.01 34.96 21.40
N GLU A 135 -7.28 36.25 21.27
CA GLU A 135 -7.09 37.23 22.34
C GLU A 135 -8.45 37.70 22.85
N GLU A 136 -8.67 37.58 24.16
CA GLU A 136 -9.90 38.04 24.81
C GLU A 136 -9.57 38.97 25.98
N CYS A 137 -10.28 40.09 26.07
CA CYS A 137 -10.18 41.01 27.20
C CYS A 137 -11.22 40.67 28.25
N GLU A 138 -10.81 40.58 29.52
CA GLU A 138 -11.74 40.40 30.65
C GLU A 138 -12.72 41.60 30.71
N SER A 139 -14.00 41.35 30.44
CA SER A 139 -15.03 42.39 30.41
C SER A 139 -15.46 42.87 31.80
N ASN A 140 -15.14 42.13 32.84
CA ASN A 140 -15.58 42.39 34.22
C ASN A 140 -14.53 41.88 35.21
N PHE A 141 -13.81 42.83 35.82
CA PHE A 141 -12.63 42.71 36.69
C PHE A 141 -12.74 41.83 37.96
N GLU A 142 -13.69 40.91 38.07
CA GLU A 142 -14.06 40.34 39.37
C GLU A 142 -13.71 38.86 39.57
N ASN A 143 -13.17 38.14 38.58
CA ASN A 143 -12.81 36.72 38.78
C ASN A 143 -11.61 36.20 37.98
N GLY A 144 -11.00 36.97 37.08
CA GLY A 144 -9.82 36.53 36.32
C GLY A 144 -10.09 35.36 35.38
N GLN A 145 -11.34 35.19 34.95
CA GLN A 145 -11.77 34.16 34.01
C GLN A 145 -12.33 34.81 32.74
N VAL A 146 -11.98 34.25 31.59
CA VAL A 146 -12.51 34.68 30.29
C VAL A 146 -12.87 33.44 29.47
N PHE A 147 -13.89 33.58 28.62
CA PHE A 147 -14.34 32.52 27.72
C PHE A 147 -13.65 32.69 26.36
N PHE A 148 -13.07 31.61 25.84
CA PHE A 148 -12.49 31.57 24.49
C PHE A 148 -13.38 30.71 23.59
N ASP A 149 -13.89 31.30 22.51
CA ASP A 149 -14.57 30.53 21.47
C ASP A 149 -13.53 29.97 20.48
N LEU A 150 -13.15 28.71 20.67
CA LEU A 150 -12.16 28.05 19.83
C LEU A 150 -12.63 27.88 18.38
N THR A 151 -13.94 27.87 18.13
CA THR A 151 -14.51 27.68 16.79
C THR A 151 -14.20 28.84 15.84
N GLN A 152 -13.78 30.00 16.38
CA GLN A 152 -13.23 31.11 15.60
C GLN A 152 -12.04 30.68 14.72
N GLN A 153 -11.34 29.62 15.09
CA GLN A 153 -10.18 29.10 14.34
C GLN A 153 -10.55 28.10 13.24
N ASN A 154 -11.80 27.63 13.17
CA ASN A 154 -12.20 26.57 12.23
C ASN A 154 -11.87 26.93 10.76
N GLU A 155 -12.19 28.16 10.35
CA GLU A 155 -11.95 28.62 8.97
C GLU A 155 -10.46 28.85 8.68
N LEU A 156 -9.63 29.10 9.70
CA LEU A 156 -8.20 29.35 9.57
C LEU A 156 -7.39 28.06 9.54
N VAL A 157 -7.86 27.04 10.27
CA VAL A 157 -7.26 25.71 10.34
C VAL A 157 -7.51 24.93 9.05
N LEU A 158 -8.71 25.01 8.47
CA LEU A 158 -9.01 24.34 7.21
C LEU A 158 -8.24 24.99 6.05
N GLY A 159 -7.35 24.22 5.44
CA GLY A 159 -6.71 24.63 4.19
C GLY A 159 -7.62 24.63 2.98
N PRO A 160 -7.16 25.26 1.87
CA PRO A 160 -7.96 25.55 0.69
C PRO A 160 -8.53 24.32 -0.01
N ASN A 161 -7.94 23.13 0.19
CA ASN A 161 -8.40 21.89 -0.44
C ASN A 161 -9.32 21.04 0.45
N GLN A 162 -9.82 21.60 1.56
CA GLN A 162 -10.57 20.85 2.58
C GLN A 162 -11.89 21.55 2.91
N THR A 163 -12.90 20.76 3.32
CA THR A 163 -14.20 21.29 3.77
C THR A 163 -14.63 20.65 5.09
N ILE A 164 -15.47 21.35 5.86
CA ILE A 164 -16.03 20.82 7.12
C ILE A 164 -16.97 19.60 6.91
N GLN A 165 -17.33 19.28 5.66
CA GLN A 165 -18.10 18.07 5.37
C GLN A 165 -17.21 16.83 5.30
N ASP A 166 -15.93 17.01 4.93
CA ASP A 166 -14.98 15.93 4.72
C ASP A 166 -13.95 15.81 5.86
N TYR A 167 -13.79 16.87 6.65
CA TYR A 167 -12.81 16.97 7.74
C TYR A 167 -13.46 17.43 9.04
N SER A 168 -13.03 16.86 10.16
CA SER A 168 -13.45 17.25 11.51
C SER A 168 -12.33 17.96 12.26
N ILE A 169 -12.69 18.99 13.03
CA ILE A 169 -11.75 19.77 13.85
C ILE A 169 -12.01 19.46 15.32
N SER A 170 -10.94 19.31 16.10
CA SER A 170 -10.99 19.10 17.55
C SER A 170 -9.85 19.84 18.22
N TYR A 171 -10.09 20.33 19.43
CA TYR A 171 -9.17 21.15 20.20
C TYR A 171 -8.76 20.42 21.47
N PHE A 172 -7.47 20.46 21.80
CA PHE A 172 -6.88 19.76 22.95
C PHE A 172 -5.96 20.73 23.71
N GLU A 173 -5.90 20.61 25.04
CA GLU A 173 -5.04 21.45 25.89
C GLU A 173 -3.55 21.07 25.78
N ASP A 174 -3.27 19.83 25.37
CA ASP A 174 -1.94 19.27 25.21
C ASP A 174 -1.76 18.71 23.79
N LEU A 175 -0.51 18.67 23.32
CA LEU A 175 -0.13 17.92 22.12
C LEU A 175 -0.29 16.42 22.41
N ALA A 176 -1.09 15.74 21.57
CA ALA A 176 -1.22 14.28 21.59
C ALA A 176 0.09 13.58 21.22
#